data_AF-A0A2R6C8Y2-F1
#
_entry.id   AF-A0A2R6C8Y2-F1
#
_cell.length_a   1.000
_cell.length_b   1.000
_cell.length_c   1.000
_cell.angle_alpha   90.00
_cell.angle_beta   90.00
_cell.angle_gamma   90.00
#
_symmetry.space_group_name_H-M   'P 1'
#
loop_
_entity.id
_entity.type
_entity.pdbx_description
1 polymer ?
#
loop_
_entity_poly.entity_id
_entity_poly.type
_entity_poly.pdbx_seq_one_letter_code
_entity_poly.pdbx_strand_id
1 'polypeptide(L)'
;MSQPEQAASPGVTSTQHRSHSELQDILIQLGEALGFIAKKEENTPDKLYRCDVTWREFEKHNPIKVFEIELSGNVDHALASLSHAFDIWGARHLFLILQDEADSQRASRLLTGKLSGAFARIGKHVRVHTWLEIDNLHKDLNKHMNLMTELAKREL
;
A
#
# COMPACT_ATOMS: atom_id res chain seq x y z
N MET A 1 -4.01 14.64 59.08
CA MET A 1 -3.03 13.99 58.18
C MET A 1 -3.65 13.96 56.81
N SER A 2 -3.23 14.89 55.95
CA SER A 2 -3.78 15.12 54.62
C SER A 2 -3.22 14.09 53.63
N GLN A 3 -4.10 13.56 52.77
CA GLN A 3 -3.72 12.69 51.65
C GLN A 3 -2.90 13.49 50.61
N PRO A 4 -1.91 12.90 49.93
CA PRO A 4 -1.37 13.48 48.72
C PRO A 4 -2.18 13.03 47.50
N GLU A 5 -2.76 14.05 46.88
CA GLU A 5 -3.03 14.28 45.45
C GLU A 5 -2.35 13.29 44.48
N GLN A 6 -3.14 12.41 43.86
CA GLN A 6 -2.73 11.72 42.64
C GLN A 6 -3.02 12.61 41.43
N ALA A 7 -1.95 13.19 40.89
CA ALA A 7 -1.96 13.89 39.63
C ALA A 7 -2.44 12.96 38.50
N ALA A 8 -3.43 13.41 37.75
CA ALA A 8 -3.82 12.81 36.48
C ALA A 8 -2.63 12.85 35.51
N SER A 9 -2.24 11.68 34.99
CA SER A 9 -1.20 11.58 33.97
C SER A 9 -1.70 12.12 32.62
N PRO A 10 -0.86 12.84 31.86
CA PRO A 10 -1.25 13.52 30.63
C PRO A 10 -1.53 12.52 29.50
N GLY A 11 -2.47 12.91 28.64
CA GLY A 11 -3.09 12.12 27.58
C GLY A 11 -2.15 11.19 26.79
N VAL A 12 -2.55 9.92 26.78
CA VAL A 12 -2.16 8.98 25.72
C VAL A 12 -2.65 9.58 24.41
N THR A 13 -1.73 10.11 23.61
CA THR A 13 -2.00 10.42 22.21
C THR A 13 -2.22 9.06 21.54
N SER A 14 -3.47 8.72 21.26
CA SER A 14 -3.78 7.51 20.52
C SER A 14 -3.10 7.61 19.16
N THR A 15 -2.07 6.79 18.94
CA THR A 15 -1.51 6.57 17.60
C THR A 15 -2.63 5.95 16.77
N GLN A 16 -3.40 6.78 16.08
CA GLN A 16 -4.58 6.34 15.34
C GLN A 16 -4.10 5.49 14.17
N HIS A 17 -4.16 4.18 14.37
CA HIS A 17 -3.84 3.19 13.34
C HIS A 17 -4.90 3.26 12.24
N ARG A 18 -4.48 3.30 10.98
CA ARG A 18 -5.39 3.27 9.84
C ARG A 18 -5.85 1.84 9.60
N SER A 19 -7.15 1.67 9.42
CA SER A 19 -7.69 0.40 8.96
C SER A 19 -7.29 0.10 7.51
N HIS A 20 -7.41 -1.18 7.14
CA HIS A 20 -7.21 -1.66 5.77
C HIS A 20 -8.01 -0.85 4.74
N SER A 21 -9.31 -0.65 5.00
CA SER A 21 -10.19 0.10 4.09
C SER A 21 -9.77 1.56 3.95
N GLU A 22 -9.34 2.21 5.03
CA GLU A 22 -8.87 3.60 4.97
C GLU A 22 -7.60 3.73 4.13
N LEU A 23 -6.68 2.75 4.22
CA LEU A 23 -5.49 2.73 3.36
C LEU A 23 -5.86 2.51 1.90
N GLN A 24 -6.84 1.65 1.60
CA GLN A 24 -7.38 1.53 0.25
C GLN A 24 -7.94 2.88 -0.24
N ASP A 25 -8.75 3.59 0.57
CA ASP A 25 -9.29 4.91 0.22
C ASP A 25 -8.18 5.93 -0.07
N ILE A 26 -7.13 5.95 0.76
CA ILE A 26 -5.97 6.82 0.56
C ILE A 26 -5.31 6.52 -0.79
N LEU A 27 -5.07 5.26 -1.11
CA LEU A 27 -4.45 4.87 -2.39
C LEU A 27 -5.34 5.18 -3.59
N ILE A 28 -6.67 5.09 -3.46
CA ILE A 28 -7.58 5.53 -4.52
C ILE A 28 -7.42 7.04 -4.75
N GLN A 29 -7.51 7.84 -3.68
CA GLN A 29 -7.39 9.30 -3.78
C GLN A 29 -6.05 9.73 -4.39
N LEU A 30 -4.95 9.10 -3.96
CA LEU A 30 -3.62 9.37 -4.52
C LEU A 30 -3.54 8.98 -5.99
N GLY A 31 -4.07 7.82 -6.37
CA GLY A 31 -4.08 7.36 -7.76
C GLY A 31 -4.84 8.31 -8.67
N GLU A 32 -6.06 8.68 -8.28
CA GLU A 32 -6.93 9.60 -9.03
C GLU A 32 -6.31 11.01 -9.14
N ALA A 33 -5.75 11.53 -8.06
CA ALA A 33 -5.07 12.83 -8.07
C ALA A 33 -3.86 12.85 -9.00
N LEU A 34 -3.21 11.70 -9.19
CA LEU A 34 -2.09 11.52 -10.14
C LEU A 34 -2.56 11.17 -11.56
N GLY A 35 -3.87 11.20 -11.84
CA GLY A 35 -4.44 10.95 -13.15
C GLY A 35 -4.54 9.46 -13.53
N PHE A 36 -4.42 8.55 -12.56
CA PHE A 36 -4.70 7.13 -12.79
C PHE A 36 -6.19 6.83 -12.60
N ILE A 37 -6.65 5.80 -13.29
CA ILE A 37 -7.89 5.10 -12.94
C ILE A 37 -7.51 4.10 -11.85
N ALA A 38 -7.94 4.37 -10.63
CA ALA A 38 -7.69 3.53 -9.46
C ALA A 38 -8.94 2.71 -9.09
N LYS A 39 -8.77 1.44 -8.74
CA LYS A 39 -9.87 0.56 -8.31
C LYS A 39 -9.52 -0.17 -7.03
N LYS A 40 -10.53 -0.37 -6.19
CA LYS A 40 -10.44 -1.20 -4.99
C LYS A 40 -10.81 -2.64 -5.29
N GLU A 41 -10.12 -3.55 -4.61
CA GLU A 41 -10.46 -4.96 -4.47
C GLU A 41 -10.79 -5.65 -5.81
N GLU A 42 -9.91 -5.46 -6.78
CA GLU A 42 -10.09 -5.94 -8.15
C GLU A 42 -9.64 -7.40 -8.28
N ASN A 43 -10.53 -8.24 -8.81
CA ASN A 43 -10.20 -9.62 -9.10
C ASN A 43 -9.23 -9.70 -10.28
N THR A 44 -8.26 -10.60 -10.18
CA THR A 44 -7.50 -11.05 -11.34
C THR A 44 -8.43 -11.70 -12.37
N PRO A 45 -8.08 -11.73 -13.67
CA PRO A 45 -8.96 -12.24 -14.72
C PRO A 45 -9.46 -13.68 -14.47
N ASP A 46 -8.61 -14.50 -13.85
CA ASP A 46 -8.91 -15.88 -13.45
C ASP A 46 -9.60 -16.00 -12.08
N LYS A 47 -9.83 -14.89 -11.38
CA LYS A 47 -10.47 -14.79 -10.06
C LYS A 47 -9.75 -15.55 -8.95
N LEU A 48 -8.46 -15.86 -9.13
CA LEU A 48 -7.66 -16.53 -8.11
C LEU A 48 -7.30 -15.59 -6.96
N TYR A 49 -7.03 -14.32 -7.28
CA TYR A 49 -6.72 -13.29 -6.31
C TYR A 49 -7.62 -12.07 -6.49
N ARG A 50 -7.77 -11.31 -5.40
CA ARG A 50 -8.48 -10.04 -5.35
C ARG A 50 -7.54 -9.01 -4.76
N CYS A 51 -6.88 -8.24 -5.63
CA CYS A 51 -5.87 -7.28 -5.22
C CYS A 51 -6.49 -6.06 -4.58
N ASP A 52 -5.92 -5.59 -3.47
CA ASP A 52 -6.50 -4.50 -2.69
C ASP A 52 -6.71 -3.21 -3.47
N VAL A 53 -5.69 -2.75 -4.21
CA VAL A 53 -5.79 -1.58 -5.08
C VAL A 53 -5.02 -1.79 -6.36
N THR A 54 -5.57 -1.34 -7.47
CA THR A 54 -4.93 -1.37 -8.79
C THR A 54 -5.02 0.00 -9.45
N TRP A 55 -3.94 0.43 -10.13
CA TRP A 55 -3.94 1.65 -10.93
C TRP A 55 -3.64 1.34 -12.39
N ARG A 56 -4.39 1.95 -13.31
CA ARG A 56 -4.20 1.88 -14.76
C ARG A 56 -4.30 3.27 -15.39
N GLU A 57 -3.73 3.43 -16.57
CA GLU A 57 -3.86 4.70 -17.32
C GLU A 57 -5.16 4.78 -18.13
N PHE A 58 -5.66 3.63 -18.59
CA PHE A 58 -6.86 3.55 -19.43
C PHE A 58 -7.74 2.38 -18.97
N GLU A 59 -9.07 2.57 -19.01
CA GLU A 59 -10.05 1.65 -18.44
C GLU A 59 -9.89 0.19 -18.92
N LYS A 60 -9.63 0.02 -20.22
CA LYS A 60 -9.49 -1.29 -20.87
C LYS A 60 -8.10 -1.91 -20.76
N HIS A 61 -7.13 -1.20 -20.19
CA HIS A 61 -5.78 -1.72 -20.01
C HIS A 61 -5.66 -2.50 -18.70
N ASN A 62 -4.71 -3.43 -18.67
CA ASN A 62 -4.29 -4.07 -17.44
C ASN A 62 -3.74 -3.02 -16.45
N PRO A 63 -3.88 -3.24 -15.13
CA PRO A 63 -3.17 -2.47 -14.12
C PRO A 63 -1.67 -2.42 -14.38
N ILE A 64 -1.08 -1.23 -14.26
CA ILE A 64 0.37 -1.05 -14.31
C ILE A 64 0.98 -0.95 -12.91
N LYS A 65 0.15 -0.63 -11.90
CA LYS A 65 0.50 -0.66 -10.48
C LYS A 65 -0.50 -1.51 -9.72
N VAL A 66 0.00 -2.32 -8.80
CA VAL A 66 -0.82 -3.18 -7.94
C VAL A 66 -0.31 -3.06 -6.52
N PHE A 67 -1.22 -2.92 -5.58
CA PHE A 67 -0.95 -2.73 -4.17
C PHE A 67 -1.63 -3.85 -3.38
N GLU A 68 -0.90 -4.44 -2.45
CA GLU A 68 -1.46 -5.27 -1.37
C GLU A 68 -1.15 -4.61 -0.03
N ILE A 69 -2.16 -4.56 0.83
CA ILE A 69 -2.08 -4.02 2.18
C ILE A 69 -2.17 -5.20 3.15
N GLU A 70 -1.11 -5.44 3.91
CA GLU A 70 -1.01 -6.58 4.83
C GLU A 70 -0.70 -6.08 6.23
N LEU A 71 -1.75 -5.96 7.05
CA LEU A 71 -1.66 -5.47 8.44
C LEU A 71 -1.77 -6.60 9.48
N SER A 72 -1.98 -7.85 9.04
CA SER A 72 -2.19 -9.02 9.90
C SER A 72 -0.93 -9.91 10.05
N GLY A 73 0.11 -9.64 9.26
CA GLY A 73 1.39 -10.36 9.26
C GLY A 73 1.48 -11.50 8.24
N ASN A 74 0.50 -11.66 7.35
CA ASN A 74 0.51 -12.71 6.30
C ASN A 74 1.24 -12.28 5.02
N VAL A 75 2.51 -11.88 5.18
CA VAL A 75 3.37 -11.34 4.11
C VAL A 75 3.46 -12.28 2.91
N ASP A 76 3.51 -13.59 3.13
CA ASP A 76 3.65 -14.60 2.08
C ASP A 76 2.42 -14.64 1.16
N HIS A 77 1.20 -14.49 1.71
CA HIS A 77 -0.02 -14.45 0.91
C HIS A 77 -0.06 -13.19 0.03
N ALA A 78 0.24 -12.02 0.61
CA ALA A 78 0.31 -10.77 -0.13
C ALA A 78 1.35 -10.83 -1.25
N LEU A 79 2.53 -11.39 -1.00
CA LEU A 79 3.56 -11.59 -2.03
C LEU A 79 3.14 -12.59 -3.12
N ALA A 80 2.38 -13.63 -2.77
CA ALA A 80 1.81 -14.55 -3.74
C ALA A 80 0.80 -13.84 -4.66
N SER A 81 -0.07 -13.00 -4.09
CA SER A 81 -1.00 -12.17 -4.87
C SER A 81 -0.27 -11.22 -5.83
N LEU A 82 0.76 -10.50 -5.34
CA LEU A 82 1.59 -9.62 -6.18
C LEU A 82 2.35 -10.39 -7.28
N SER A 83 2.84 -11.59 -6.98
CA SER A 83 3.47 -12.46 -7.98
C SER A 83 2.48 -12.87 -9.06
N HIS A 84 1.25 -13.22 -8.68
CA HIS A 84 0.21 -13.58 -9.63
C HIS A 84 -0.20 -12.38 -10.50
N ALA A 85 -0.36 -11.20 -9.88
CA ALA A 85 -0.62 -9.95 -10.60
C ALA A 85 0.48 -9.62 -11.63
N PHE A 86 1.75 -9.85 -11.26
CA PHE A 86 2.88 -9.72 -12.20
C PHE A 86 2.73 -10.65 -13.40
N ASP A 87 2.34 -11.91 -13.18
CA ASP A 87 2.21 -12.92 -14.23
C ASP A 87 1.03 -12.68 -15.17
N ILE A 88 -0.14 -12.37 -14.59
CA ILE A 88 -1.38 -12.29 -15.37
C ILE A 88 -1.59 -10.94 -16.04
N TRP A 89 -1.13 -9.85 -15.41
CA TRP A 89 -1.28 -8.50 -15.96
C TRP A 89 -0.01 -7.93 -16.55
N GLY A 90 1.16 -8.49 -16.21
CA GLY A 90 2.46 -7.90 -16.57
C GLY A 90 2.80 -6.65 -15.74
N ALA A 91 2.10 -6.43 -14.62
CA ALA A 91 2.29 -5.26 -13.75
C ALA A 91 3.71 -5.24 -13.16
N ARG A 92 4.49 -4.20 -13.45
CA ARG A 92 5.92 -4.12 -13.04
C ARG A 92 6.20 -3.22 -11.86
N HIS A 93 5.17 -2.54 -11.36
CA HIS A 93 5.22 -1.68 -10.18
C HIS A 93 4.30 -2.28 -9.10
N LEU A 94 4.88 -3.11 -8.26
CA LEU A 94 4.16 -3.83 -7.22
C LEU A 94 4.47 -3.16 -5.88
N PHE A 95 3.46 -2.97 -5.06
CA PHE A 95 3.61 -2.31 -3.76
C PHE A 95 3.05 -3.22 -2.67
N LEU A 96 3.85 -3.45 -1.64
CA LEU A 96 3.44 -4.17 -0.45
C LEU A 96 3.46 -3.19 0.72
N ILE A 97 2.30 -2.97 1.34
CA ILE A 97 2.12 -2.02 2.43
C ILE A 97 1.94 -2.81 3.72
N LEU A 98 2.84 -2.62 4.68
CA LEU A 98 2.96 -3.47 5.87
C LEU A 98 2.65 -2.72 7.17
N GLN A 99 2.37 -3.51 8.21
CA GLN A 99 2.12 -3.00 9.55
C GLN A 99 3.34 -2.29 10.16
N ASP A 100 4.52 -2.92 10.06
CA ASP A 100 5.73 -2.48 10.75
C ASP A 100 7.04 -2.88 10.06
N GLU A 101 8.15 -2.51 10.69
CA GLU A 101 9.50 -2.78 10.21
C GLU A 101 9.88 -4.27 10.30
N ALA A 102 9.31 -5.03 11.26
CA ALA A 102 9.62 -6.45 11.40
C ALA A 102 9.05 -7.25 10.22
N ASP A 103 7.84 -6.93 9.79
CA ASP A 103 7.24 -7.47 8.58
C ASP A 103 8.01 -7.05 7.33
N SER A 104 8.52 -5.81 7.29
CA SER A 104 9.36 -5.32 6.19
C SER A 104 10.66 -6.13 6.04
N GLN A 105 11.30 -6.51 7.16
CA GLN A 105 12.46 -7.40 7.15
C GLN A 105 12.11 -8.83 6.71
N ARG A 106 10.92 -9.35 7.06
CA ARG A 106 10.43 -10.63 6.55
C ARG A 106 10.25 -10.57 5.03
N ALA A 107 9.55 -9.56 4.52
CA ALA A 107 9.36 -9.34 3.09
C ALA A 107 10.70 -9.24 2.34
N SER A 108 11.67 -8.50 2.88
CA SER A 108 13.01 -8.38 2.31
C SER A 108 13.72 -9.74 2.14
N ARG A 109 13.66 -10.62 3.15
CA ARG A 109 14.22 -11.98 3.06
C ARG A 109 13.52 -12.83 1.98
N LEU A 110 12.21 -12.72 1.86
CA LEU A 110 11.41 -13.43 0.86
C LEU A 110 11.68 -12.93 -0.57
N LEU A 111 12.00 -11.64 -0.73
CA LEU A 111 12.27 -11.01 -2.03
C LEU A 111 13.75 -11.07 -2.46
N THR A 112 14.70 -11.15 -1.52
CA THR A 112 16.14 -10.98 -1.83
C THR A 112 17.08 -11.94 -1.12
N GLY A 113 16.56 -12.93 -0.39
CA GLY A 113 17.34 -13.83 0.45
C GLY A 113 18.51 -14.54 -0.26
N LYS A 114 19.56 -14.87 0.49
CA LYS A 114 20.85 -15.42 0.01
C LYS A 114 20.77 -16.71 -0.82
N LEU A 115 19.69 -17.47 -0.70
CA LEU A 115 19.43 -18.69 -1.48
C LEU A 115 18.45 -18.46 -2.64
N SER A 116 18.27 -17.20 -3.06
CA SER A 116 17.14 -16.72 -3.87
C SER A 116 15.82 -16.92 -3.10
N GLY A 117 15.37 -15.88 -2.39
CA GLY A 117 14.09 -15.91 -1.67
C GLY A 117 12.93 -16.39 -2.55
N ALA A 118 11.87 -16.94 -1.94
CA ALA A 118 10.74 -17.57 -2.65
C ALA A 118 10.09 -16.66 -3.72
N PHE A 119 10.19 -15.34 -3.55
CA PHE A 119 9.64 -14.33 -4.46
C PHE A 119 10.72 -13.51 -5.18
N ALA A 120 11.97 -13.99 -5.24
CA ALA A 120 13.09 -13.25 -5.83
C ALA A 120 12.87 -12.83 -7.29
N ARG A 121 12.07 -13.60 -8.04
CA ARG A 121 11.69 -13.28 -9.42
C ARG A 121 11.01 -11.92 -9.56
N ILE A 122 10.16 -11.55 -8.60
CA ILE A 122 9.47 -10.25 -8.58
C ILE A 122 10.19 -9.23 -7.70
N GLY A 123 11.26 -9.60 -6.99
CA GLY A 123 11.95 -8.78 -6.00
C GLY A 123 12.27 -7.35 -6.47
N LYS A 124 12.79 -7.20 -7.69
CA LYS A 124 13.13 -5.88 -8.25
C LYS A 124 11.90 -5.00 -8.58
N HIS A 125 10.73 -5.62 -8.72
CA HIS A 125 9.46 -4.98 -9.07
C HIS A 125 8.62 -4.61 -7.84
N VAL A 126 8.88 -5.22 -6.68
CA VAL A 126 8.19 -4.91 -5.43
C VAL A 126 8.85 -3.72 -4.72
N ARG A 127 8.01 -2.82 -4.21
CA ARG A 127 8.38 -1.76 -3.27
C ARG A 127 7.63 -2.01 -1.97
N VAL A 128 8.37 -2.10 -0.88
CA VAL A 128 7.81 -2.32 0.46
C VAL A 128 7.74 -0.97 1.15
N HIS A 129 6.58 -0.65 1.71
CA HIS A 129 6.33 0.52 2.53
C HIS A 129 5.55 0.12 3.77
N THR A 130 5.60 0.94 4.81
CA THR A 130 4.71 0.84 5.97
C THR A 130 3.44 1.64 5.73
N TRP A 131 2.34 1.30 6.42
CA TRP A 131 1.12 2.10 6.37
C TRP A 131 1.35 3.55 6.81
N LEU A 132 2.29 3.77 7.74
CA LEU A 132 2.62 5.10 8.26
C LEU A 132 3.28 5.97 7.19
N GLU A 133 4.14 5.41 6.34
CA GLU A 133 4.71 6.14 5.19
C GLU A 133 3.62 6.57 4.21
N ILE A 134 2.65 5.70 3.92
CA ILE A 134 1.53 6.00 3.03
C ILE A 134 0.62 7.08 3.63
N ASP A 135 0.29 6.98 4.92
CA ASP A 135 -0.54 7.95 5.62
C ASP A 135 0.13 9.33 5.73
N ASN A 136 1.45 9.36 6.01
CA ASN A 136 2.21 10.61 6.02
C ASN A 136 2.29 11.25 4.64
N LEU A 137 2.56 10.45 3.59
CA LEU A 137 2.54 10.93 2.21
C LEU A 137 1.18 11.54 1.87
N HIS A 138 0.08 10.86 2.21
CA HIS A 138 -1.27 11.39 1.99
C HIS A 138 -1.49 12.71 2.72
N LYS A 139 -1.16 12.80 4.01
CA LYS A 139 -1.30 14.03 4.79
C LYS A 139 -0.52 15.20 4.21
N ASP A 140 0.70 14.95 3.74
CA ASP A 140 1.55 15.99 3.17
C ASP A 140 1.07 16.44 1.79
N LEU A 141 0.68 15.50 0.94
CA LEU A 141 0.16 15.79 -0.39
C LEU A 141 -1.24 16.41 -0.35
N ASN A 142 -2.06 16.07 0.63
CA ASN A 142 -3.43 16.57 0.75
C ASN A 142 -3.48 18.09 0.94
N LYS A 143 -2.43 18.70 1.50
CA LYS A 143 -2.27 20.16 1.60
C LYS A 143 -2.23 20.85 0.23
N HIS A 144 -1.84 20.11 -0.82
CA HIS A 144 -1.64 20.62 -2.17
C HIS A 144 -2.41 19.82 -3.23
N MET A 145 -3.44 19.05 -2.82
CA MET A 145 -4.11 18.09 -3.69
C MET A 145 -4.68 18.73 -4.96
N ASN A 146 -5.33 19.90 -4.82
CA ASN A 146 -5.89 20.62 -5.96
C ASN A 146 -4.84 20.97 -7.02
N LEU A 147 -3.68 21.48 -6.58
CA LEU A 147 -2.58 21.83 -7.48
C LEU A 147 -1.99 20.58 -8.13
N MET A 148 -1.82 19.48 -7.38
CA MET A 148 -1.35 18.22 -7.94
C MET A 148 -2.29 17.69 -9.02
N THR A 149 -3.60 17.67 -8.74
CA THR A 149 -4.61 17.21 -9.71
C THR A 149 -4.60 18.08 -10.96
N GLU A 150 -4.41 19.39 -10.83
CA GLU A 150 -4.25 20.30 -11.97
C GLU A 150 -3.00 19.95 -12.80
N LEU A 151 -1.85 19.76 -12.16
CA LEU A 151 -0.59 19.43 -12.82
C LEU A 151 -0.58 18.02 -13.44
N ALA A 152 -1.38 17.09 -12.91
CA ALA A 152 -1.49 15.72 -13.40
C ALA A 152 -2.35 15.61 -14.67
N LYS A 153 -3.14 16.64 -15.01
CA LYS A 153 -3.95 16.65 -16.23
C LYS A 153 -3.05 16.49 -17.45
N ARG A 154 -3.42 15.55 -18.31
CA ARG A 154 -2.83 15.39 -19.64
C ARG A 154 -3.79 16.09 -20.61
N GLU A 155 -3.41 17.26 -21.10
CA GLU A 155 -4.10 17.88 -22.24
C GLU A 155 -4.01 16.89 -23.41
N LEU A 156 -5.16 16.53 -23.97
CA LEU A 156 -5.29 15.61 -25.11
C LEU A 156 -5.14 16.35 -26.43
#